data_AF-A0A1I0XTL4-F1
#
_entry.id   AF-A0A1I0XTL4-F1
#
_cell.length_a   1.000
_cell.length_b   1.000
_cell.length_c   1.000
_cell.angle_alpha   90.00
_cell.angle_beta   90.00
_cell.angle_gamma   90.00
#
_symmetry.space_group_name_H-M   'P 1'
#
loop_
_entity.id
_entity.type
_entity.pdbx_description
1 polymer ?
#
loop_
_entity_poly.entity_id
_entity_poly.type
_entity_poly.pdbx_seq_one_letter_code
_entity_poly.pdbx_strand_id
1 'polypeptide(L)'
;MQMNYLKRKLYKIFREKFILQPAFEEAQKDKQGNGIIKKSKVISISGMIFSSMFIIGSILVREDFNDNFELLVLLVTMSIIFLILSLVAATSKVIYNTEGITSHRLGFKRHLYYNSITSVNYSRIFGGSIVLKGVGIKIIVTFENKGFIDFFQVLKNHFGDEKVKDIEMKLKAWRNQ
;
A
#
# COMPACT_ATOMS: atom_id res chain seq x y z
N MET A 1 11.22 29.62 14.65
CA MET A 1 10.54 29.76 13.33
C MET A 1 11.15 28.87 12.24
N GLN A 2 12.48 28.80 12.09
CA GLN A 2 13.16 28.02 11.04
C GLN A 2 12.91 26.49 11.09
N MET A 3 12.78 25.90 12.29
CA MET A 3 12.56 24.45 12.44
C MET A 3 11.21 23.97 11.84
N ASN A 4 10.18 24.82 11.83
CA ASN A 4 8.90 24.51 11.21
C ASN A 4 8.96 24.57 9.67
N TYR A 5 9.83 25.42 9.12
CA TYR A 5 10.04 25.49 7.67
C TYR A 5 10.74 24.24 7.13
N LEU A 6 11.82 23.80 7.81
CA LEU A 6 12.57 22.61 7.38
C LEU A 6 11.71 21.34 7.44
N LYS A 7 10.94 21.16 8.53
CA LYS A 7 9.99 20.04 8.66
C LYS A 7 8.95 20.03 7.53
N ARG A 8 8.37 21.18 7.20
CA ARG A 8 7.40 21.31 6.08
C ARG A 8 8.05 20.99 4.73
N LYS A 9 9.28 21.48 4.49
CA LYS A 9 10.00 21.24 3.24
C LYS A 9 10.35 19.76 3.06
N LEU A 10 10.86 19.10 4.10
CA LEU A 10 11.17 17.66 4.08
C LEU A 10 9.91 16.81 3.89
N TYR A 11 8.82 17.13 4.58
CA TYR A 11 7.54 16.45 4.40
C TYR A 11 7.02 16.57 2.97
N LYS A 12 7.10 17.76 2.37
CA LYS A 12 6.69 17.99 0.97
C LYS A 12 7.50 17.12 0.01
N ILE A 13 8.83 17.13 0.12
CA ILE A 13 9.72 16.31 -0.74
C ILE A 13 9.42 14.82 -0.54
N PHE A 14 9.27 14.38 0.71
CA PHE A 14 8.96 12.99 1.02
C PHE A 14 7.64 12.57 0.36
N ARG A 15 6.58 13.36 0.55
CA ARG A 15 5.27 13.08 -0.03
C ARG A 15 5.31 13.06 -1.55
N GLU A 16 5.90 14.06 -2.19
CA GLU A 16 5.98 14.13 -3.64
C GLU A 16 6.69 12.90 -4.22
N LYS A 17 7.85 12.55 -3.67
CA LYS A 17 8.71 11.50 -4.22
C LYS A 17 8.27 10.08 -3.88
N PHE A 18 7.72 9.86 -2.68
CA PHE A 18 7.46 8.51 -2.17
C PHE A 18 5.99 8.11 -2.13
N ILE A 19 5.08 9.09 -2.18
CA ILE A 19 3.64 8.87 -2.06
C ILE A 19 2.93 9.22 -3.38
N LEU A 20 3.14 10.44 -3.89
CA LEU A 20 2.46 10.93 -5.10
C LEU A 20 3.07 10.33 -6.36
N GLN A 21 4.38 10.50 -6.58
CA GLN A 21 5.05 10.13 -7.81
C GLN A 21 4.80 8.66 -8.22
N PRO A 22 4.89 7.66 -7.33
CA PRO A 22 4.63 6.27 -7.70
C PRO A 22 3.22 6.06 -8.26
N ALA A 23 2.20 6.75 -7.72
CA ALA A 23 0.81 6.62 -8.16
C ALA A 23 0.62 6.94 -9.65
N PHE A 24 1.34 7.96 -10.13
CA PHE A 24 1.30 8.47 -11.50
C PHE A 24 2.32 7.79 -12.43
N GLU A 25 3.16 6.91 -11.91
CA GLU A 25 3.98 6.06 -12.76
C GLU A 25 3.11 4.99 -13.42
N GLU A 26 3.36 4.75 -14.70
CA GLU A 26 2.68 3.71 -15.47
C GLU A 26 2.76 2.35 -14.79
N ALA A 27 1.67 1.60 -14.90
CA ALA A 27 1.59 0.23 -14.42
C ALA A 27 2.57 -0.65 -15.18
N GLN A 28 3.34 -1.43 -14.44
CA GLN A 28 4.20 -2.44 -15.07
C GLN A 28 3.31 -3.46 -15.79
N LYS A 29 3.67 -3.83 -17.02
CA LYS A 29 2.97 -4.89 -17.75
C LYS A 29 3.59 -6.26 -17.43
N ASP A 30 2.76 -7.29 -17.32
CA ASP A 30 3.24 -8.67 -17.30
C ASP A 30 3.54 -9.18 -18.72
N LYS A 31 3.95 -10.45 -18.84
CA LYS A 31 4.26 -11.09 -20.13
C LYS A 31 3.06 -11.16 -21.08
N GLN A 32 1.84 -11.04 -20.56
CA GLN A 32 0.58 -11.12 -21.29
C GLN A 32 -0.01 -9.72 -21.58
N GLY A 33 0.68 -8.64 -21.17
CA GLY A 33 0.18 -7.28 -21.31
C GLY A 33 -0.80 -6.83 -20.22
N ASN A 34 -1.02 -7.64 -19.18
CA ASN A 34 -1.87 -7.27 -18.04
C ASN A 34 -1.17 -6.22 -17.19
N GLY A 35 -1.94 -5.29 -16.62
CA GLY A 35 -1.40 -4.27 -15.72
C GLY A 35 -1.09 -4.82 -14.33
N ILE A 36 0.09 -4.52 -13.80
CA ILE A 36 0.51 -4.90 -12.46
C ILE A 36 0.61 -3.64 -11.60
N ILE A 37 -0.21 -3.62 -10.56
CA ILE A 37 -0.15 -2.65 -9.48
C ILE A 37 0.78 -3.21 -8.40
N LYS A 38 1.88 -2.49 -8.16
CA LYS A 38 2.87 -2.84 -7.13
C LYS A 38 2.78 -1.90 -5.95
N LYS A 39 2.93 -2.45 -4.74
CA LYS A 39 3.08 -1.62 -3.55
C LYS A 39 4.36 -0.80 -3.62
N SER A 40 4.33 0.39 -3.03
CA SER A 40 5.53 1.22 -2.86
C SER A 40 6.58 0.44 -2.07
N LYS A 41 7.83 0.44 -2.57
CA LYS A 41 8.97 -0.20 -1.89
C LYS A 41 9.19 0.39 -0.49
N VAL A 42 8.78 1.64 -0.28
CA VAL A 42 8.91 2.36 0.99
C VAL A 42 8.24 1.61 2.13
N ILE A 43 7.07 1.00 1.90
CA ILE A 43 6.33 0.26 2.93
C ILE A 43 7.09 -1.01 3.34
N SER A 44 7.70 -1.72 2.39
CA SER A 44 8.52 -2.88 2.71
C SER A 44 9.81 -2.45 3.42
N ILE A 45 10.50 -1.43 2.92
CA ILE A 45 11.75 -0.92 3.49
C ILE A 45 11.52 -0.41 4.92
N SER A 46 10.43 0.33 5.18
CA SER A 46 10.14 0.83 6.52
C SER A 46 9.93 -0.31 7.52
N GLY A 47 9.21 -1.36 7.13
CA GLY A 47 9.07 -2.56 7.96
C GLY A 47 10.40 -3.23 8.27
N MET A 48 11.34 -3.29 7.31
CA MET A 48 12.70 -3.81 7.55
C MET A 48 13.47 -2.93 8.53
N ILE A 49 13.40 -1.60 8.39
CA ILE A 49 14.06 -0.65 9.29
C ILE A 49 13.54 -0.81 10.72
N PHE A 50 12.21 -0.86 10.90
CA PHE A 50 11.62 -1.07 12.23
C PHE A 50 12.04 -2.41 12.83
N SER A 51 12.01 -3.49 12.04
CA SER A 51 12.50 -4.81 12.47
C SER A 51 13.94 -4.72 12.96
N SER A 52 14.84 -4.08 12.21
CA SER A 52 16.25 -3.92 12.60
C SER A 52 16.41 -3.09 13.88
N MET A 53 15.63 -2.02 14.05
CA MET A 53 15.64 -1.21 15.27
C MET A 53 15.26 -2.04 16.50
N PHE A 54 14.23 -2.88 16.41
CA PHE A 54 13.82 -3.76 17.52
C PHE A 54 14.85 -4.85 17.81
N ILE A 55 15.52 -5.39 16.79
CA ILE A 55 16.63 -6.34 16.97
C ILE A 55 17.78 -5.67 17.72
N ILE A 56 18.21 -4.48 17.30
CA ILE A 56 19.25 -3.72 17.99
C ILE A 56 18.84 -3.43 19.44
N GLY A 57 17.60 -2.99 19.66
CA GLY A 57 17.06 -2.78 21.01
C GLY A 57 17.11 -4.06 21.85
N SER A 58 16.76 -5.21 21.28
CA SER A 58 16.81 -6.49 22.00
C SER A 58 18.23 -6.90 22.38
N ILE A 59 19.23 -6.57 21.55
CA ILE A 59 20.65 -6.82 21.85
C ILE A 59 21.11 -5.93 23.00
N LEU A 60 20.72 -4.65 23.01
CA LEU A 60 21.09 -3.70 24.06
C LEU A 60 20.49 -4.05 25.42
N VAL A 61 19.26 -4.58 25.44
CA VAL A 61 18.56 -4.97 26.68
C VAL A 61 19.02 -6.34 27.21
N ARG A 62 19.73 -7.13 26.41
CA ARG A 62 20.13 -8.50 26.75
C ARG A 62 21.09 -8.58 27.94
N GLU A 63 21.88 -7.54 28.19
CA GLU A 63 22.89 -7.52 29.26
C GLU A 63 22.24 -7.66 30.66
N ASP A 64 21.00 -7.19 30.82
CA ASP A 64 20.21 -7.25 32.06
C ASP A 64 19.03 -8.22 31.93
N PHE A 65 19.31 -9.46 31.49
CA PHE A 65 18.27 -10.43 31.11
C PHE A 65 17.26 -10.77 32.23
N ASN A 66 17.72 -10.85 33.49
CA ASN A 66 16.87 -11.26 34.60
C ASN A 66 15.78 -10.22 34.94
N ASP A 67 16.08 -8.93 34.78
CA ASP A 67 15.13 -7.86 35.12
C ASP A 67 14.26 -7.45 33.92
N ASN A 68 14.71 -7.73 32.69
CA ASN A 68 14.08 -7.23 31.46
C ASN A 68 13.54 -8.32 30.54
N PHE A 69 13.30 -9.54 31.04
CA PHE A 69 12.83 -10.66 30.22
C PHE A 69 11.56 -10.33 29.41
N GLU A 70 10.55 -9.71 30.04
CA GLU A 70 9.30 -9.33 29.36
C GLU A 70 9.54 -8.32 28.23
N LEU A 71 10.38 -7.33 28.48
CA LEU A 71 10.76 -6.32 27.47
C LEU A 71 11.49 -6.97 26.30
N LEU A 72 12.40 -7.90 26.56
CA LEU A 72 13.13 -8.64 25.53
C LEU A 72 12.17 -9.46 24.65
N VAL A 73 11.23 -10.18 25.25
CA VAL A 73 10.19 -10.93 24.52
C VAL A 73 9.36 -10.00 23.64
N LEU A 74 8.96 -8.82 24.15
CA LEU A 74 8.21 -7.83 23.39
C LEU A 74 9.00 -7.32 22.18
N LEU A 75 10.27 -6.94 22.37
CA LEU A 75 11.13 -6.42 21.30
C LEU A 75 11.35 -7.47 20.19
N VAL A 76 11.65 -8.72 20.57
CA VAL A 76 11.81 -9.83 19.62
C VAL A 76 10.50 -10.06 18.86
N THR A 77 9.36 -10.11 19.56
CA THR A 77 8.04 -10.31 18.94
C THR A 77 7.72 -9.20 17.94
N MET A 78 7.96 -7.94 18.31
CA MET A 78 7.76 -6.80 17.40
C MET A 78 8.66 -6.90 16.17
N SER A 79 9.93 -7.28 16.34
CA SER A 79 10.83 -7.47 15.20
C SER A 79 10.29 -8.49 14.20
N ILE A 80 9.80 -9.64 14.68
CA ILE A 80 9.23 -10.69 13.84
C ILE A 80 7.97 -10.20 13.12
N ILE A 81 7.07 -9.50 13.83
CA ILE A 81 5.85 -8.94 13.24
C ILE A 81 6.19 -7.98 12.09
N PHE A 82 7.10 -7.03 12.31
CA PHE A 82 7.49 -6.06 11.29
C PHE A 82 8.19 -6.71 10.09
N LEU A 83 8.99 -7.75 10.32
CA LEU A 83 9.61 -8.53 9.27
C LEU A 83 8.57 -9.24 8.41
N ILE A 84 7.58 -9.91 9.02
CA ILE A 84 6.48 -10.58 8.32
C ILE A 84 5.66 -9.56 7.53
N LEU A 85 5.29 -8.43 8.14
CA LEU A 85 4.54 -7.37 7.46
C LEU A 85 5.31 -6.80 6.26
N SER A 86 6.62 -6.62 6.38
CA SER A 86 7.47 -6.19 5.28
C SER A 86 7.47 -7.21 4.14
N LEU A 87 7.61 -8.50 4.46
CA LEU A 87 7.61 -9.58 3.47
C LEU A 87 6.26 -9.68 2.75
N VAL A 88 5.15 -9.58 3.48
CA VAL A 88 3.81 -9.51 2.91
C VAL A 88 3.69 -8.30 1.99
N ALA A 89 4.18 -7.12 2.40
CA ALA A 89 4.15 -5.92 1.58
C ALA A 89 4.99 -6.07 0.30
N ALA A 90 6.18 -6.68 0.39
CA ALA A 90 7.09 -6.90 -0.73
C ALA A 90 6.55 -7.87 -1.79
N THR A 91 5.86 -8.93 -1.33
CA THR A 91 5.33 -10.00 -2.20
C THR A 91 3.93 -9.73 -2.72
N SER A 92 3.18 -8.82 -2.08
CA SER A 92 1.82 -8.49 -2.49
C SER A 92 1.78 -7.70 -3.79
N LYS A 93 0.94 -8.13 -4.73
CA LYS A 93 0.67 -7.41 -5.98
C LYS A 93 -0.79 -7.54 -6.37
N VAL A 94 -1.28 -6.59 -7.15
CA VAL A 94 -2.59 -6.68 -7.80
C VAL A 94 -2.37 -6.65 -9.30
N ILE A 95 -3.00 -7.56 -10.02
CA ILE A 95 -2.95 -7.65 -11.48
C ILE A 95 -4.36 -7.35 -12.00
N TYR A 96 -4.50 -6.52 -13.00
CA TYR A 96 -5.77 -6.24 -13.65
C TYR A 96 -5.66 -6.47 -15.16
N ASN A 97 -6.74 -6.99 -15.73
CA ASN A 97 -6.87 -7.24 -17.16
C ASN A 97 -8.27 -6.80 -17.63
N THR A 98 -8.68 -7.27 -18.81
CA THR A 98 -10.00 -6.96 -19.40
C THR A 98 -11.16 -7.67 -18.70
N GLU A 99 -10.92 -8.81 -18.05
CA GLU A 99 -11.95 -9.65 -17.42
C GLU A 99 -12.16 -9.31 -15.94
N GLY A 100 -11.10 -8.92 -15.25
CA GLY A 100 -11.16 -8.65 -13.82
C GLY A 100 -9.82 -8.32 -13.18
N ILE A 101 -9.79 -8.55 -11.87
CA ILE A 101 -8.73 -8.11 -10.98
C ILE A 101 -8.29 -9.27 -10.09
N THR A 102 -7.00 -9.57 -10.11
CA THR A 102 -6.38 -10.61 -9.30
C THR A 102 -5.51 -9.99 -8.22
N SER A 103 -5.82 -10.24 -6.95
CA SER A 103 -4.93 -9.90 -5.84
C SER A 103 -4.10 -11.12 -5.43
N HIS A 104 -2.78 -10.93 -5.38
CA HIS A 104 -1.83 -11.89 -4.82
C HIS A 104 -1.34 -11.36 -3.48
N ARG A 105 -1.50 -12.15 -2.42
CA ARG A 105 -0.97 -11.89 -1.07
C ARG A 105 -0.43 -13.19 -0.53
N LEU A 106 0.86 -13.26 -0.21
CA LEU A 106 1.58 -14.36 0.45
C LEU A 106 0.80 -15.70 0.52
N GLY A 107 0.93 -16.52 -0.53
CA GLY A 107 0.27 -17.84 -0.63
C GLY A 107 -1.20 -17.84 -1.06
N PHE A 108 -1.88 -16.69 -1.02
CA PHE A 108 -3.27 -16.53 -1.42
C PHE A 108 -3.42 -15.74 -2.72
N LYS A 109 -4.24 -16.29 -3.63
CA LYS A 109 -4.68 -15.63 -4.87
C LYS A 109 -6.19 -15.46 -4.81
N ARG A 110 -6.69 -14.25 -5.04
CA ARG A 110 -8.12 -13.96 -5.16
C ARG A 110 -8.38 -13.27 -6.48
N HIS A 111 -9.42 -13.70 -7.19
CA HIS A 111 -9.83 -13.08 -8.45
C HIS A 111 -11.23 -12.48 -8.29
N LEU A 112 -11.43 -11.30 -8.85
CA LEU A 112 -12.68 -10.56 -8.83
C LEU A 112 -12.98 -10.11 -10.25
N TYR A 113 -13.96 -10.77 -10.89
CA TYR A 113 -14.45 -10.39 -12.21
C TYR A 113 -15.21 -9.08 -12.13
N TYR A 114 -15.09 -8.22 -13.15
CA TYR A 114 -15.76 -6.91 -13.11
C TYR A 114 -17.29 -7.02 -13.02
N ASN A 115 -17.89 -7.99 -13.69
CA ASN A 115 -19.34 -8.26 -13.63
C ASN A 115 -19.82 -8.68 -12.23
N SER A 116 -18.93 -9.18 -11.38
CA SER A 116 -19.23 -9.61 -10.00
C SER A 116 -19.03 -8.50 -8.97
N ILE A 117 -18.55 -7.32 -9.39
CA ILE A 117 -18.33 -6.17 -8.52
C ILE A 117 -19.67 -5.53 -8.19
N THR A 118 -20.06 -5.61 -6.92
CA THR A 118 -21.30 -5.04 -6.38
C THR A 118 -21.11 -3.60 -5.94
N SER A 119 -19.89 -3.19 -5.59
CA SER A 119 -19.60 -1.79 -5.22
C SER A 119 -18.16 -1.38 -5.47
N VAL A 120 -17.99 -0.11 -5.83
CA VAL A 120 -16.72 0.57 -6.05
C VAL A 120 -16.73 1.81 -5.16
N ASN A 121 -15.96 1.81 -4.06
CA ASN A 121 -16.02 2.85 -3.05
C ASN A 121 -14.65 3.47 -2.79
N TYR A 122 -14.63 4.76 -2.43
CA TYR A 122 -13.46 5.39 -1.85
C TYR A 122 -13.34 5.04 -0.35
N SER A 123 -12.12 4.94 0.15
CA SER A 123 -11.81 4.85 1.56
C SER A 123 -10.59 5.68 1.91
N ARG A 124 -10.62 6.36 3.06
CA ARG A 124 -9.53 7.24 3.54
C ARG A 124 -8.32 6.47 4.10
N ILE A 125 -8.41 5.15 4.21
CA ILE A 125 -7.33 4.32 4.76
C ILE A 125 -6.06 4.48 3.89
N PHE A 126 -4.90 4.63 4.54
CA PHE A 126 -3.59 4.81 3.90
C PHE A 126 -3.55 5.99 2.92
N GLY A 127 -4.11 7.14 3.29
CA GLY A 127 -4.09 8.35 2.48
C GLY A 127 -5.09 8.36 1.31
N GLY A 128 -5.75 7.23 1.05
CA GLY A 128 -6.74 7.09 -0.02
C GLY A 128 -6.64 5.72 -0.67
N SER A 129 -7.78 5.06 -0.86
CA SER A 129 -7.86 3.76 -1.50
C SER A 129 -9.18 3.57 -2.21
N ILE A 130 -9.15 2.76 -3.27
CA ILE A 130 -10.33 2.19 -3.91
C ILE A 130 -10.61 0.84 -3.24
N VAL A 131 -11.85 0.66 -2.80
CA VAL A 131 -12.36 -0.58 -2.24
C VAL A 131 -13.36 -1.16 -3.23
N LEU A 132 -12.98 -2.27 -3.83
CA LEU A 132 -13.84 -3.07 -4.69
C LEU A 132 -14.42 -4.21 -3.86
N LYS A 133 -15.75 -4.35 -3.86
CA LYS A 133 -16.43 -5.48 -3.24
C LYS A 133 -17.23 -6.23 -4.29
N GLY A 134 -17.16 -7.56 -4.24
CA GLY A 134 -18.07 -8.48 -4.92
C GLY A 134 -18.58 -9.52 -3.93
N VAL A 135 -19.10 -10.63 -4.44
CA VAL A 135 -19.64 -11.71 -3.60
C VAL A 135 -18.52 -12.38 -2.81
N GLY A 136 -18.43 -12.08 -1.50
CA GLY A 136 -17.43 -12.64 -0.58
C GLY A 136 -15.99 -12.15 -0.77
N ILE A 137 -15.72 -11.32 -1.78
CA ILE A 137 -14.36 -10.87 -2.12
C ILE A 137 -14.27 -9.34 -1.99
N LYS A 138 -13.21 -8.89 -1.31
CA LYS A 138 -12.85 -7.47 -1.18
C LYS A 138 -11.41 -7.25 -1.64
N ILE A 139 -11.22 -6.39 -2.62
CA ILE A 139 -9.90 -5.94 -3.09
C ILE A 139 -9.75 -4.47 -2.73
N ILE A 140 -8.61 -4.11 -2.12
CA ILE A 140 -8.28 -2.74 -1.74
C ILE A 140 -7.03 -2.34 -2.50
N VAL A 141 -7.10 -1.24 -3.24
CA VAL A 141 -5.99 -0.66 -3.99
C VAL A 141 -5.75 0.76 -3.48
N THR A 142 -4.61 0.99 -2.86
CA THR A 142 -4.21 2.29 -2.30
C THR A 142 -3.66 3.21 -3.37
N PHE A 143 -3.88 4.52 -3.22
CA PHE A 143 -3.43 5.54 -4.17
C PHE A 143 -1.91 5.56 -4.32
N GLU A 144 -1.18 5.23 -3.26
CA GLU A 144 0.29 5.20 -3.21
C GLU A 144 0.92 4.06 -4.04
N ASN A 145 0.11 3.15 -4.60
CA ASN A 145 0.62 2.04 -5.38
C ASN A 145 1.02 2.48 -6.78
N LYS A 146 2.11 1.90 -7.29
CA LYS A 146 2.54 2.12 -8.67
C LYS A 146 1.53 1.55 -9.66
N GLY A 147 1.18 2.31 -10.70
CA GLY A 147 0.17 1.93 -11.69
C GLY A 147 -1.27 2.17 -11.24
N PHE A 148 -1.48 2.94 -10.17
CA PHE A 148 -2.82 3.24 -9.68
C PHE A 148 -3.66 4.01 -10.69
N ILE A 149 -3.09 5.00 -11.38
CA ILE A 149 -3.82 5.83 -12.36
C ILE A 149 -4.31 4.99 -13.53
N ASP A 150 -3.48 4.14 -14.11
CA ASP A 150 -3.86 3.25 -15.20
C ASP A 150 -4.99 2.31 -14.78
N PHE A 151 -4.89 1.77 -13.57
CA PHE A 151 -5.95 0.95 -12.99
C PHE A 151 -7.26 1.72 -12.82
N PHE A 152 -7.19 2.96 -12.33
CA PHE A 152 -8.35 3.83 -12.18
C PHE A 152 -9.01 4.13 -13.53
N GLN A 153 -8.22 4.36 -14.59
CA GLN A 153 -8.75 4.55 -15.94
C GLN A 153 -9.48 3.31 -16.44
N VAL A 154 -8.95 2.11 -16.19
CA VAL A 154 -9.64 0.86 -16.53
C VAL A 154 -10.97 0.74 -15.79
N LEU A 155 -11.00 1.05 -14.49
CA LEU A 155 -12.26 1.08 -13.73
C LEU A 155 -13.25 2.11 -14.27
N LYS A 156 -12.77 3.31 -14.61
CA LYS A 156 -13.59 4.38 -15.20
C LYS A 156 -14.22 3.94 -16.52
N ASN A 157 -13.43 3.33 -17.40
CA ASN A 157 -13.91 2.81 -18.68
C ASN A 157 -14.92 1.68 -18.52
N HIS A 158 -14.79 0.85 -17.48
CA HIS A 158 -15.67 -0.30 -17.28
C HIS A 158 -16.98 0.05 -16.56
N PHE A 159 -16.95 0.92 -15.56
CA PHE A 159 -18.10 1.26 -14.73
C PHE A 159 -18.80 2.57 -15.11
N GLY A 160 -18.17 3.38 -15.96
CA GLY A 160 -18.62 4.71 -16.33
C GLY A 160 -18.28 5.78 -15.28
N ASP A 161 -18.28 7.03 -15.74
CA ASP A 161 -17.83 8.19 -14.96
C ASP A 161 -18.62 8.40 -13.67
N GLU A 162 -19.93 8.13 -13.70
CA GLU A 162 -20.81 8.36 -12.55
C GLU A 162 -20.42 7.50 -11.35
N LYS A 163 -20.15 6.21 -11.56
CA LYS A 163 -19.80 5.27 -10.48
C LYS A 163 -18.45 5.55 -9.85
N VAL A 164 -17.54 6.21 -10.57
CA VAL A 164 -16.19 6.52 -10.08
C VAL A 164 -15.98 8.00 -9.75
N LYS A 165 -17.01 8.83 -9.90
CA LYS A 165 -16.93 10.29 -9.74
C LYS A 165 -16.39 10.73 -8.39
N ASP A 166 -16.87 10.12 -7.29
CA ASP A 166 -16.37 10.44 -5.94
C ASP A 166 -14.87 10.13 -5.84
N ILE A 167 -14.45 8.97 -6.31
CA ILE A 167 -13.03 8.58 -6.32
C ILE A 167 -12.21 9.56 -7.15
N GLU A 168 -12.69 9.99 -8.32
CA GLU A 168 -12.00 10.97 -9.16
C GLU A 168 -11.83 12.31 -8.44
N MET A 169 -12.86 12.80 -7.76
CA MET A 169 -12.79 14.04 -6.98
C MET A 169 -11.79 13.90 -5.83
N LYS A 170 -11.80 12.79 -5.09
CA LYS A 170 -10.84 12.53 -4.01
C LYS A 170 -9.41 12.40 -4.52
N LEU A 171 -9.21 11.78 -5.68
CA LEU A 171 -7.91 11.66 -6.34
C LEU A 171 -7.36 13.02 -6.77
N LYS A 172 -8.21 13.89 -7.36
CA LYS A 172 -7.84 15.27 -7.70
C LYS A 172 -7.48 16.09 -6.46
N ALA A 173 -8.29 15.99 -5.40
CA ALA A 173 -7.99 16.65 -4.13
C ALA A 173 -6.68 16.15 -3.52
N TRP A 174 -6.45 14.84 -3.56
CA TRP A 174 -5.23 14.22 -3.06
C TRP A 174 -3.98 14.67 -3.84
N ARG A 175 -4.10 14.91 -5.15
CA ARG A 175 -3.02 15.45 -5.99
C ARG A 175 -2.68 16.91 -5.66
N ASN A 176 -3.68 17.70 -5.30
CA ASN A 176 -3.55 19.16 -5.16
C ASN A 176 -3.24 19.65 -3.72
N GLN A 177 -3.37 18.78 -2.72
CA GLN A 177 -2.87 19.04 -1.34
C GLN A 177 -1.35 19.11 -1.29
#